data_AF-A0A7J6PFW2-F1
#
_entry.id   AF-A0A7J6PFW2-F1
#
_cell.length_a   1.000
_cell.length_b   1.000
_cell.length_c   1.000
_cell.angle_alpha   90.00
_cell.angle_beta   90.00
_cell.angle_gamma   90.00
#
_symmetry.space_group_name_H-M   'P 1'
#
loop_
_entity.id
_entity.type
_entity.pdbx_description
1 polymer ?
#
loop_
_entity_poly.entity_id
_entity_poly.type
_entity_poly.pdbx_seq_one_letter_code
_entity_poly.pdbx_strand_id
1 'polypeptide(L)'
;MRPVDFWELRRSTCPTQVHSNRAQAYLKQKKYIQCISDAQQALSLDPTQVKAAYRGAVACRELKLFARSAKFARYGLKVDPDSKDLSKVMGQAIDALKKSRERREKEKLEDHGETAEVDSALEDRSISIGPVIYDFCSQYGSCTPVLDHSSGLLLWPILFLYDSVMQTDWQKSVREDVKLKQIAKDMFPNKGCVPWDTKKEFVYSNFQAYLECYAEESDDTVVMVKLNTLNIRLGKILKGRRLVGMAVFHLIPKTDVATIERFEDENRIEMFQEN
;
A
#
# COMPACT_ATOMS: atom_id res chain seq x y z
N MET A 1 0.06 -69.53 -39.55
CA MET A 1 0.50 -68.58 -38.51
C MET A 1 0.13 -67.19 -38.98
N ARG A 2 -0.77 -66.48 -38.29
CA ARG A 2 -0.98 -65.05 -38.57
C ARG A 2 0.15 -64.26 -37.90
N PRO A 3 0.71 -63.21 -38.52
CA PRO A 3 1.68 -62.35 -37.85
C PRO A 3 0.98 -61.70 -36.66
N VAL A 4 1.57 -61.80 -35.48
CA VAL A 4 1.18 -60.96 -34.35
C VAL A 4 1.61 -59.54 -34.72
N ASP A 5 0.64 -58.67 -34.96
CA ASP A 5 0.90 -57.27 -35.24
C ASP A 5 1.70 -56.68 -34.07
N PHE A 6 2.92 -56.21 -34.35
CA PHE A 6 3.81 -55.51 -33.40
C PHE A 6 3.11 -54.31 -32.70
N TRP A 7 1.97 -53.87 -33.23
CA TRP A 7 1.14 -52.78 -32.72
C TRP A 7 0.10 -53.18 -31.65
N GLU A 8 -0.17 -54.47 -31.43
CA GLU A 8 -1.09 -54.93 -30.37
C GLU A 8 -0.48 -54.85 -28.95
N LEU A 9 0.82 -54.58 -28.83
CA LEU A 9 1.48 -54.32 -27.54
C LEU A 9 1.31 -52.85 -27.07
N ARG A 10 0.26 -52.16 -27.49
CA ARG A 10 0.03 -50.74 -27.17
C ARG A 10 -1.30 -50.54 -26.47
N ARG A 11 -1.37 -50.91 -25.17
CA ARG A 11 -2.09 -50.18 -24.11
C ARG A 11 -2.14 -50.98 -22.81
N SER A 12 -1.14 -50.77 -21.96
CA SER A 12 -1.32 -50.85 -20.50
C SER A 12 -0.60 -49.68 -19.82
N THR A 13 -0.58 -48.51 -20.48
CA THR A 13 -0.17 -47.27 -19.83
C THR A 13 -1.28 -46.85 -18.89
N CYS A 14 -1.10 -47.14 -17.60
CA CYS A 14 -1.98 -46.66 -16.54
C CYS A 14 -2.10 -45.13 -16.64
N PRO A 15 -3.31 -44.56 -16.81
CA PRO A 15 -3.50 -43.11 -16.96
C PRO A 15 -2.80 -42.28 -15.87
N THR A 16 -2.82 -42.78 -14.62
CA THR A 16 -2.08 -42.21 -13.49
C THR A 16 -0.59 -42.01 -13.78
N GLN A 17 0.09 -43.02 -14.35
CA GLN A 17 1.53 -42.94 -14.62
C GLN A 17 1.85 -41.87 -15.68
N VAL A 18 0.97 -41.70 -16.67
CA VAL A 18 1.10 -40.66 -17.71
C VAL A 18 1.05 -39.27 -17.08
N HIS A 19 0.02 -38.99 -16.26
CA HIS A 19 -0.10 -37.72 -15.55
C HIS A 19 1.07 -37.48 -14.59
N SER A 20 1.49 -38.51 -13.86
CA SER A 20 2.62 -38.42 -12.93
C SER A 20 3.94 -38.10 -13.65
N ASN A 21 4.23 -38.76 -14.78
CA ASN A 21 5.43 -38.49 -15.57
C ASN A 21 5.39 -37.12 -16.27
N ARG A 22 4.21 -36.68 -16.72
CA ARG A 22 4.01 -35.35 -17.29
C ARG A 22 4.21 -34.25 -16.24
N ALA A 23 3.73 -34.46 -15.01
CA ALA A 23 4.02 -33.57 -13.87
C ALA A 23 5.54 -33.45 -13.62
N GLN A 24 6.29 -34.56 -13.69
CA GLN A 24 7.76 -34.52 -13.56
C GLN A 24 8.43 -33.67 -14.65
N ALA A 25 7.96 -33.78 -15.90
CA ALA A 25 8.48 -32.99 -17.01
C ALA A 25 8.18 -31.49 -16.79
N TYR A 26 6.97 -31.15 -16.34
CA TYR A 26 6.62 -29.77 -16.01
C TYR A 26 7.42 -29.21 -14.83
N LEU A 27 7.68 -30.03 -13.80
CA LEU A 27 8.51 -29.64 -12.67
C LEU A 27 9.93 -29.28 -13.14
N LYS A 28 10.54 -30.09 -14.02
CA LYS A 28 11.86 -29.81 -14.62
C LYS A 28 11.85 -28.55 -15.48
N GLN A 29 10.75 -28.27 -16.17
CA GLN A 29 10.55 -27.06 -16.96
C GLN A 29 10.17 -25.82 -16.12
N LYS A 30 10.09 -25.93 -14.78
CA LYS A 30 9.61 -24.88 -13.87
C LYS A 30 8.18 -24.40 -14.17
N LYS A 31 7.39 -25.22 -14.85
CA LYS A 31 5.96 -25.00 -15.15
C LYS A 31 5.11 -25.52 -13.99
N TYR A 32 5.19 -24.83 -12.86
CA TYR A 32 4.66 -25.34 -11.59
C TYR A 32 3.14 -25.47 -11.54
N ILE A 33 2.40 -24.56 -12.19
CA ILE A 33 0.93 -24.61 -12.23
C ILE A 33 0.45 -25.87 -12.97
N GLN A 34 1.00 -26.14 -14.15
CA GLN A 34 0.69 -27.36 -14.89
C GLN A 34 1.13 -28.62 -14.14
N CYS A 35 2.28 -28.59 -13.47
CA CYS A 35 2.74 -29.70 -12.60
C CYS A 35 1.74 -30.00 -11.48
N ILE A 36 1.18 -28.98 -10.82
CA ILE A 36 0.19 -29.17 -9.75
C ILE A 36 -1.08 -29.77 -10.32
N SER A 37 -1.57 -29.28 -11.46
CA SER A 37 -2.76 -29.82 -12.12
C SER A 37 -2.61 -31.30 -12.45
N ASP A 38 -1.49 -31.69 -13.06
CA ASP A 38 -1.20 -33.09 -13.39
C ASP A 38 -1.00 -33.97 -12.16
N ALA A 39 -0.36 -33.44 -11.10
CA ALA A 39 -0.23 -34.14 -9.83
C ALA A 39 -1.61 -34.40 -9.20
N GLN A 40 -2.54 -33.45 -9.27
CA GLN A 40 -3.90 -33.64 -8.78
C GLN A 40 -4.67 -34.68 -9.60
N GLN A 41 -4.56 -34.63 -10.93
CA GLN A 41 -5.19 -35.62 -11.80
C GLN A 41 -4.66 -37.03 -11.51
N ALA A 42 -3.35 -37.18 -11.36
CA ALA A 42 -2.75 -38.46 -10.98
C ALA A 42 -3.26 -38.97 -9.63
N LEU A 43 -3.35 -38.12 -8.61
CA LEU A 43 -3.87 -38.50 -7.30
C LEU A 43 -5.38 -38.77 -7.27
N SER A 44 -6.14 -38.13 -8.18
CA SER A 44 -7.58 -38.40 -8.32
C SER A 44 -7.85 -39.76 -8.96
N LEU A 45 -6.96 -40.20 -9.85
CA LEU A 45 -7.04 -41.50 -10.53
C LEU A 45 -6.48 -42.63 -9.67
N ASP A 46 -5.40 -42.36 -8.95
CA ASP A 46 -4.77 -43.29 -8.01
C ASP A 46 -4.30 -42.55 -6.75
N PRO A 47 -5.09 -42.64 -5.66
CA PRO A 47 -4.75 -42.14 -4.34
C PRO A 47 -3.42 -42.62 -3.77
N THR A 48 -2.93 -43.79 -4.20
CA THR A 48 -1.73 -44.41 -3.64
C THR A 48 -0.44 -43.89 -4.27
N GLN A 49 -0.53 -42.97 -5.25
CA GLN A 49 0.62 -42.52 -6.04
C GLN A 49 1.49 -41.47 -5.33
N VAL A 50 2.35 -41.93 -4.42
CA VAL A 50 3.26 -41.11 -3.59
C VAL A 50 4.12 -40.12 -4.41
N LYS A 51 4.62 -40.55 -5.59
CA LYS A 51 5.46 -39.68 -6.46
C LYS A 51 4.70 -38.47 -7.00
N ALA A 52 3.40 -38.62 -7.30
CA ALA A 52 2.58 -37.50 -7.75
C ALA A 52 2.36 -36.49 -6.62
N ALA A 53 2.10 -36.98 -5.40
CA ALA A 53 2.01 -36.15 -4.20
C ALA A 53 3.30 -35.36 -3.94
N TYR A 54 4.47 -36.01 -4.04
CA TYR A 54 5.76 -35.35 -3.90
C TYR A 54 5.96 -34.23 -4.93
N ARG A 55 5.70 -34.51 -6.22
CA ARG A 55 5.84 -33.53 -7.31
C ARG A 55 4.92 -32.32 -7.11
N GLY A 56 3.66 -32.57 -6.71
CA GLY A 56 2.71 -31.51 -6.37
C GLY A 56 3.14 -30.67 -5.18
N ALA A 57 3.69 -31.30 -4.13
CA ALA A 57 4.22 -30.61 -2.96
C ALA A 57 5.40 -29.69 -3.33
N VAL A 58 6.40 -30.22 -4.05
CA VAL A 58 7.55 -29.43 -4.51
C VAL A 58 7.10 -28.25 -5.38
N ALA A 59 6.23 -28.47 -6.36
CA ALA A 59 5.71 -27.39 -7.21
C ALA A 59 4.97 -26.30 -6.41
N CYS A 60 4.17 -26.68 -5.41
CA CYS A 60 3.51 -25.72 -4.52
C CYS A 60 4.51 -24.93 -3.67
N ARG A 61 5.59 -25.56 -3.20
CA ARG A 61 6.64 -24.89 -2.44
C ARG A 61 7.35 -23.84 -3.29
N GLU A 62 7.68 -24.15 -4.54
CA GLU A 62 8.32 -23.21 -5.47
C GLU A 62 7.41 -22.00 -5.78
N LEU A 63 6.09 -22.20 -5.81
CA LEU A 63 5.11 -21.11 -5.94
C LEU A 63 4.80 -20.38 -4.62
N LYS A 64 5.53 -20.66 -3.52
CA LYS A 64 5.28 -20.13 -2.17
C LYS A 64 3.87 -20.43 -1.63
N LEU A 65 3.19 -21.44 -2.19
CA LEU A 65 1.89 -21.94 -1.73
C LEU A 65 2.10 -22.97 -0.61
N PHE A 66 2.75 -22.56 0.48
CA PHE A 66 3.24 -23.45 1.54
C PHE A 66 2.15 -24.31 2.18
N ALA A 67 0.96 -23.75 2.41
CA ALA A 67 -0.18 -24.51 2.97
C ALA A 67 -0.61 -25.66 2.04
N ARG A 68 -0.62 -25.43 0.72
CA ARG A 68 -0.98 -26.44 -0.27
C ARG A 68 0.13 -27.48 -0.42
N SER A 69 1.40 -27.05 -0.36
CA SER A 69 2.56 -27.95 -0.31
C SER A 69 2.48 -28.93 0.86
N ALA A 70 2.20 -28.43 2.07
CA ALA A 70 2.04 -29.27 3.26
C ALA A 70 0.87 -30.26 3.12
N LYS A 71 -0.24 -29.86 2.48
CA LYS A 71 -1.37 -30.77 2.20
C LYS A 71 -0.98 -31.93 1.27
N PHE A 72 -0.28 -31.66 0.17
CA PHE A 72 0.22 -32.71 -0.73
C PHE A 72 1.21 -33.63 -0.02
N ALA A 73 2.14 -33.06 0.75
CA ALA A 73 3.13 -33.84 1.47
C ALA A 73 2.50 -34.74 2.54
N ARG A 74 1.54 -34.21 3.32
CA ARG A 74 0.76 -34.98 4.30
C ARG A 74 -0.04 -36.10 3.65
N TYR A 75 -0.59 -35.85 2.47
CA TYR A 75 -1.30 -36.88 1.71
C TYR A 75 -0.37 -38.03 1.31
N GLY A 76 0.81 -37.73 0.77
CA GLY A 76 1.81 -38.74 0.44
C GLY A 76 2.30 -39.53 1.67
N LEU A 77 2.51 -38.86 2.80
CA LEU A 77 2.95 -39.49 4.06
C LEU A 77 1.88 -40.40 4.70
N LYS A 78 0.59 -40.21 4.38
CA LYS A 78 -0.45 -41.17 4.80
C LYS A 78 -0.32 -42.51 4.08
N VAL A 79 0.23 -42.50 2.86
CA VAL A 79 0.39 -43.69 2.02
C VAL A 79 1.77 -44.32 2.25
N ASP A 80 2.81 -43.51 2.33
CA ASP A 80 4.20 -43.92 2.62
C ASP A 80 4.75 -43.09 3.78
N PRO A 81 4.55 -43.54 5.04
CA PRO A 81 5.00 -42.81 6.23
C PRO A 81 6.52 -42.66 6.34
N ASP A 82 7.29 -43.58 5.74
CA ASP A 82 8.76 -43.62 5.85
C ASP A 82 9.46 -42.74 4.79
N SER A 83 8.68 -42.04 3.94
CA SER A 83 9.21 -41.18 2.90
C SER A 83 9.95 -39.96 3.47
N LYS A 84 11.29 -40.03 3.46
CA LYS A 84 12.18 -38.92 3.88
C LYS A 84 11.99 -37.66 3.03
N ASP A 85 11.75 -37.83 1.73
CA ASP A 85 11.59 -36.71 0.79
C ASP A 85 10.31 -35.91 1.05
N LEU A 86 9.19 -36.59 1.31
CA LEU A 86 7.93 -35.95 1.65
C LEU A 86 7.98 -35.29 3.03
N SER A 87 8.59 -35.96 4.01
CA SER A 87 8.83 -35.39 5.35
C SER A 87 9.65 -34.12 5.28
N LYS A 88 10.72 -34.10 4.46
CA LYS A 88 11.55 -32.91 4.23
C LYS A 88 10.76 -31.77 3.59
N VAL A 89 9.99 -32.04 2.53
CA VAL A 89 9.16 -31.01 1.86
C VAL A 89 8.06 -30.49 2.79
N MET A 90 7.47 -31.35 3.62
CA MET A 90 6.47 -30.95 4.62
C MET A 90 7.09 -30.04 5.68
N GLY A 91 8.22 -30.41 6.25
CA GLY A 91 8.95 -29.59 7.23
C GLY A 91 9.28 -28.21 6.67
N GLN A 92 9.88 -28.16 5.48
CA GLN A 92 10.20 -26.89 4.81
C GLN A 92 8.96 -26.02 4.54
N ALA A 93 7.83 -26.63 4.16
CA ALA A 93 6.60 -25.90 3.93
C ALA A 93 5.99 -25.37 5.24
N ILE A 94 6.03 -26.14 6.33
CA ILE A 94 5.54 -25.71 7.65
C ILE A 94 6.42 -24.59 8.20
N ASP A 95 7.74 -24.72 8.12
CA ASP A 95 8.68 -23.71 8.59
C ASP A 95 8.50 -22.39 7.83
N ALA A 96 8.36 -22.45 6.50
CA ALA A 96 8.11 -21.26 5.68
C ALA A 96 6.75 -20.61 6.00
N LEU A 97 5.73 -21.41 6.30
CA LEU A 97 4.41 -20.91 6.70
C LEU A 97 4.46 -20.24 8.07
N LYS A 98 5.20 -20.81 9.03
CA LYS A 98 5.44 -20.23 10.35
C LYS A 98 6.14 -18.87 10.22
N LYS A 99 7.26 -18.82 9.48
CA LYS A 99 7.98 -17.56 9.20
C LYS A 99 7.11 -16.51 8.52
N SER A 100 6.26 -16.92 7.57
CA SER A 100 5.34 -15.98 6.91
C SER A 100 4.25 -15.45 7.84
N ARG A 101 3.84 -16.21 8.87
CA ARG A 101 2.89 -15.76 9.89
C ARG A 101 3.57 -14.81 10.86
N GLU A 102 4.71 -15.21 11.41
CA GLU A 102 5.53 -14.38 12.29
C GLU A 102 5.85 -13.03 11.64
N ARG A 103 6.23 -13.01 10.35
CA ARG A 103 6.45 -11.75 9.61
C ARG A 103 5.20 -10.88 9.55
N ARG A 104 4.03 -11.45 9.25
CA ARG A 104 2.76 -10.69 9.17
C ARG A 104 2.31 -10.19 10.54
N GLU A 105 2.53 -10.96 11.59
CA GLU A 105 2.24 -10.54 12.96
C GLU A 105 3.17 -9.42 13.38
N LYS A 106 4.47 -9.51 13.03
CA LYS A 106 5.43 -8.43 13.25
C LYS A 106 5.04 -7.16 12.48
N GLU A 107 4.71 -7.28 11.18
CA GLU A 107 4.24 -6.15 10.36
C GLU A 107 2.99 -5.49 10.96
N LYS A 108 2.04 -6.26 11.48
CA LYS A 108 0.85 -5.71 12.15
C LYS A 108 1.17 -5.05 13.49
N LEU A 109 2.08 -5.62 14.27
CA LEU A 109 2.50 -5.05 15.55
C LEU A 109 3.33 -3.77 15.34
N GLU A 110 4.16 -3.74 14.30
CA GLU A 110 4.91 -2.56 13.86
C GLU A 110 3.96 -1.47 13.39
N ASP A 111 3.02 -1.78 12.47
CA ASP A 111 1.99 -0.84 11.99
C ASP A 111 1.14 -0.31 13.16
N HIS A 112 0.71 -1.17 14.09
CA HIS A 112 -0.07 -0.75 15.25
C HIS A 112 0.75 0.10 16.24
N GLY A 113 2.04 -0.22 16.42
CA GLY A 113 2.96 0.56 17.24
C GLY A 113 3.23 1.94 16.63
N GLU A 114 3.51 2.01 15.32
CA GLU A 114 3.68 3.25 14.58
C GLU A 114 2.42 4.13 14.66
N THR A 115 1.22 3.54 14.52
CA THR A 115 -0.02 4.31 14.69
C THR A 115 -0.21 4.84 16.11
N ALA A 116 0.08 4.03 17.14
CA ALA A 116 -0.06 4.46 18.53
C ALA A 116 0.93 5.56 18.93
N GLU A 117 2.16 5.50 18.40
CA GLU A 117 3.17 6.54 18.60
C GLU A 117 2.80 7.84 17.88
N VAL A 118 2.24 7.74 16.66
CA VAL A 118 1.70 8.90 15.94
C VAL A 118 0.53 9.52 16.70
N ASP A 119 -0.40 8.72 17.20
CA ASP A 119 -1.55 9.20 17.99
C ASP A 119 -1.08 9.95 19.24
N SER A 120 -0.12 9.40 19.99
CA SER A 120 0.49 10.09 21.13
C SER A 120 1.15 11.41 20.72
N ALA A 121 1.87 11.43 19.60
CA ALA A 121 2.52 12.64 19.10
C ALA A 121 1.51 13.72 18.63
N LEU A 122 0.34 13.30 18.15
CA LEU A 122 -0.77 14.20 17.76
C LEU A 122 -1.44 14.80 19.00
N GLU A 123 -1.67 14.00 20.05
CA GLU A 123 -2.21 14.47 21.33
C GLU A 123 -1.30 15.53 21.97
N ASP A 124 0.01 15.29 22.01
CA ASP A 124 1.01 16.24 22.52
C ASP A 124 1.00 17.59 21.78
N ARG A 125 0.60 17.57 20.50
CA ARG A 125 0.50 18.76 19.64
C ARG A 125 -0.92 19.33 19.61
N SER A 126 -1.86 18.73 20.34
CA SER A 126 -3.28 19.09 20.34
C SER A 126 -3.88 19.09 18.92
N ILE A 127 -3.49 18.13 18.09
CA ILE A 127 -4.00 17.98 16.72
C ILE A 127 -4.91 16.76 16.69
N SER A 128 -6.06 16.88 16.06
CA SER A 128 -6.96 15.75 15.81
C SER A 128 -7.15 15.54 14.31
N ILE A 129 -7.34 14.28 13.90
CA ILE A 129 -7.58 13.92 12.50
C ILE A 129 -9.03 13.44 12.40
N GLY A 130 -9.86 14.22 11.70
CA GLY A 130 -11.24 13.88 11.40
C GLY A 130 -11.38 12.93 10.20
N PRO A 131 -12.61 12.60 9.79
CA PRO A 131 -12.85 11.76 8.64
C PRO A 131 -12.28 12.37 7.36
N VAL A 132 -11.87 11.51 6.43
CA VAL A 132 -11.29 11.95 5.16
C VAL A 132 -12.41 12.43 4.23
N ILE A 133 -12.28 13.65 3.71
CA ILE A 133 -13.23 14.21 2.74
C ILE A 133 -12.87 13.80 1.30
N TYR A 134 -11.57 13.71 1.01
CA TYR A 134 -11.03 13.35 -0.29
C TYR A 134 -10.58 11.90 -0.31
N ASP A 135 -11.17 11.05 -1.16
CA ASP A 135 -10.65 9.69 -1.41
C ASP A 135 -9.36 9.73 -2.26
N PHE A 136 -8.36 10.44 -1.76
CA PHE A 136 -7.03 10.61 -2.36
C PHE A 136 -6.08 9.48 -1.94
N CYS A 137 -6.37 8.82 -0.81
CA CYS A 137 -5.55 7.75 -0.26
C CYS A 137 -5.54 6.49 -1.15
N SER A 138 -6.65 6.23 -1.84
CA SER A 138 -6.73 5.15 -2.83
C SER A 138 -5.75 5.33 -4.00
N GLN A 139 -5.41 6.57 -4.34
CA GLN A 139 -4.54 6.91 -5.47
C GLN A 139 -3.06 7.08 -5.10
N TYR A 140 -2.75 7.64 -3.92
CA TYR A 140 -1.37 8.05 -3.57
C TYR A 140 -0.81 7.38 -2.29
N GLY A 141 -1.57 6.52 -1.63
CA GLY A 141 -1.14 5.74 -0.46
C GLY A 141 -1.58 6.35 0.88
N SER A 142 -0.78 6.14 1.93
CA SER A 142 -1.17 6.56 3.28
C SER A 142 -1.30 8.08 3.40
N CYS A 143 -2.40 8.51 3.99
CA CYS A 143 -2.73 9.90 4.30
C CYS A 143 -2.46 10.27 5.76
N THR A 144 -1.92 9.33 6.54
CA THR A 144 -1.57 9.55 7.94
C THR A 144 -0.16 10.14 8.08
N PRO A 145 0.05 11.05 9.05
CA PRO A 145 1.39 11.49 9.38
C PRO A 145 2.23 10.34 9.94
N VAL A 146 3.54 10.45 9.80
CA VAL A 146 4.52 9.45 10.29
C VAL A 146 5.46 10.13 11.28
N LEU A 147 5.77 9.45 12.38
CA LEU A 147 6.75 9.94 13.35
C LEU A 147 8.17 9.61 12.88
N ASP A 148 9.02 10.63 12.72
CA ASP A 148 10.45 10.42 12.50
C ASP A 148 11.14 10.16 13.84
N HIS A 149 11.41 8.89 14.16
CA HIS A 149 12.04 8.50 15.42
C HIS A 149 13.43 9.13 15.66
N SER A 150 14.12 9.58 14.60
CA SER A 150 15.44 10.18 14.74
C SER A 150 15.38 11.61 15.26
N SER A 151 14.32 12.36 14.91
CA SER A 151 14.15 13.76 15.30
C SER A 151 12.98 14.01 16.25
N GLY A 152 12.10 13.03 16.46
CA GLY A 152 10.87 13.16 17.26
C GLY A 152 9.81 14.06 16.61
N LEU A 153 9.98 14.39 15.33
CA LEU A 153 9.08 15.27 14.58
C LEU A 153 8.11 14.48 13.72
N LEU A 154 6.91 15.02 13.54
CA LEU A 154 5.95 14.47 12.59
C LEU A 154 6.27 14.88 11.15
N LEU A 155 6.16 13.89 10.26
CA LEU A 155 6.20 14.02 8.82
C LEU A 155 4.77 14.01 8.29
N TRP A 156 4.35 15.13 7.73
CA TRP A 156 3.00 15.37 7.27
C TRP A 156 2.87 15.09 5.77
N PRO A 157 1.92 14.26 5.35
CA PRO A 157 1.41 14.30 4.00
C PRO A 157 0.55 15.56 3.79
N ILE A 158 0.79 16.29 2.70
CA ILE A 158 0.11 17.55 2.40
C ILE A 158 -0.44 17.53 0.98
N LEU A 159 -1.72 17.89 0.85
CA LEU A 159 -2.37 18.17 -0.42
C LEU A 159 -2.40 19.69 -0.65
N PHE A 160 -1.88 20.13 -1.79
CA PHE A 160 -2.01 21.49 -2.27
C PHE A 160 -3.05 21.58 -3.37
N LEU A 161 -4.00 22.49 -3.22
CA LEU A 161 -5.05 22.79 -4.18
C LEU A 161 -4.80 24.18 -4.78
N TYR A 162 -4.84 24.28 -6.10
CA TYR A 162 -4.64 25.53 -6.84
C TYR A 162 -5.95 25.96 -7.49
N ASP A 163 -6.83 26.60 -6.72
CA ASP A 163 -8.22 26.86 -7.11
C ASP A 163 -8.37 27.67 -8.39
N SER A 164 -7.46 28.61 -8.67
CA SER A 164 -7.51 29.44 -9.89
C SER A 164 -7.30 28.66 -11.20
N VAL A 165 -6.70 27.48 -11.13
CA VAL A 165 -6.35 26.64 -12.30
C VAL A 165 -6.84 25.20 -12.18
N MET A 166 -7.54 24.86 -11.09
CA MET A 166 -8.05 23.51 -10.80
C MET A 166 -6.96 22.43 -10.92
N GLN A 167 -5.77 22.73 -10.39
CA GLN A 167 -4.65 21.78 -10.32
C GLN A 167 -4.41 21.36 -8.87
N THR A 168 -3.77 20.22 -8.68
CA THR A 168 -3.38 19.72 -7.36
C THR A 168 -1.94 19.24 -7.34
N ASP A 169 -1.31 19.27 -6.18
CA ASP A 169 0.01 18.67 -5.96
C ASP A 169 0.07 17.97 -4.60
N TRP A 170 0.82 16.88 -4.51
CA TRP A 170 0.90 16.03 -3.33
C TRP A 170 2.33 15.97 -2.80
N GLN A 171 2.52 16.47 -1.58
CA GLN A 171 3.77 16.35 -0.86
C GLN A 171 3.66 15.23 0.17
N LYS A 172 4.23 14.06 -0.17
CA LYS A 172 4.10 12.83 0.62
C LYS A 172 4.60 12.95 2.06
N SER A 173 5.67 13.72 2.28
CA SER A 173 6.36 13.75 3.56
C SER A 173 7.04 15.10 3.79
N VAL A 174 6.46 15.91 4.66
CA VAL A 174 6.95 17.24 5.02
C VAL A 174 7.15 17.33 6.51
N ARG A 175 8.36 17.67 6.96
CA ARG A 175 8.64 17.86 8.38
C ARG A 175 7.88 19.05 8.94
N GLU A 176 7.32 18.90 10.13
CA GLU A 176 6.54 19.95 10.79
C GLU A 176 7.33 21.22 11.15
N ASP A 177 8.67 21.15 11.23
CA ASP A 177 9.54 22.29 11.50
C ASP A 177 9.80 23.17 10.27
N VAL A 178 9.45 22.69 9.08
CA VAL A 178 9.60 23.42 7.82
C VAL A 178 8.54 24.52 7.71
N LYS A 179 8.94 25.66 7.15
CA LYS A 179 8.03 26.78 6.90
C LYS A 179 7.24 26.57 5.61
N LEU A 180 5.97 26.96 5.60
CA LEU A 180 5.12 26.84 4.40
C LEU A 180 5.73 27.58 3.20
N LYS A 181 6.37 28.74 3.43
CA LYS A 181 7.12 29.50 2.41
C LYS A 181 8.27 28.71 1.78
N GLN A 182 8.95 27.86 2.55
CA GLN A 182 10.04 27.04 2.04
C GLN A 182 9.49 25.93 1.14
N ILE A 183 8.40 25.27 1.57
CA ILE A 183 7.69 24.28 0.76
C ILE A 183 7.25 24.90 -0.57
N ALA A 184 6.57 26.05 -0.51
CA ALA A 184 6.14 26.77 -1.70
C ALA A 184 7.33 27.19 -2.60
N LYS A 185 8.49 27.55 -2.02
CA LYS A 185 9.70 27.88 -2.78
C LYS A 185 10.27 26.66 -3.49
N ASP A 186 10.23 25.49 -2.86
CA ASP A 186 10.73 24.25 -3.43
C ASP A 186 9.80 23.74 -4.56
N MET A 187 8.49 23.94 -4.42
CA MET A 187 7.49 23.65 -5.46
C MET A 187 7.56 24.64 -6.63
N PHE A 188 7.83 25.92 -6.34
CA PHE A 188 7.88 27.01 -7.33
C PHE A 188 9.23 27.76 -7.29
N PRO A 189 10.35 27.11 -7.67
CA PRO A 189 11.69 27.68 -7.53
C PRO A 189 11.99 28.82 -8.51
N ASN A 190 11.35 28.82 -9.67
CA ASN A 190 11.54 29.79 -10.75
C ASN A 190 10.19 30.36 -11.21
N LYS A 191 10.11 31.68 -11.45
CA LYS A 191 8.88 32.33 -11.94
C LYS A 191 8.47 31.73 -13.30
N GLY A 192 7.30 31.09 -13.36
CA GLY A 192 6.69 30.60 -14.61
C GLY A 192 7.31 29.33 -15.19
N CYS A 193 7.85 28.42 -14.36
CA CYS A 193 8.42 27.15 -14.81
C CYS A 193 7.45 25.95 -14.78
N VAL A 194 6.23 26.10 -14.25
CA VAL A 194 5.24 25.02 -14.32
C VAL A 194 4.46 25.13 -15.65
N PRO A 195 4.35 24.05 -16.45
CA PRO A 195 3.80 24.12 -17.81
C PRO A 195 2.38 24.69 -17.93
N TRP A 196 1.60 24.58 -16.86
CA TRP A 196 0.21 25.03 -16.80
C TRP A 196 0.07 26.50 -16.36
N ASP A 197 1.09 27.13 -15.78
CA ASP A 197 1.05 28.53 -15.34
C ASP A 197 1.32 29.49 -16.51
N THR A 198 0.31 29.66 -17.36
CA THR A 198 0.38 30.51 -18.55
C THR A 198 0.56 31.99 -18.18
N LYS A 199 0.01 32.43 -17.03
CA LYS A 199 0.06 33.82 -16.57
C LYS A 199 1.32 34.17 -15.77
N LYS A 200 2.09 33.16 -15.34
CA LYS A 200 3.30 33.30 -14.51
C LYS A 200 3.02 33.89 -13.12
N GLU A 201 1.85 33.60 -12.56
CA GLU A 201 1.37 34.17 -11.31
C GLU A 201 1.73 33.31 -10.08
N PHE A 202 2.11 32.04 -10.31
CA PHE A 202 2.45 31.08 -9.25
C PHE A 202 3.88 31.29 -8.76
N VAL A 203 4.04 32.33 -7.94
CA VAL A 203 5.30 32.71 -7.30
C VAL A 203 5.17 32.45 -5.80
N TYR A 204 6.13 31.72 -5.21
CA TYR A 204 6.09 31.32 -3.78
C TYR A 204 5.88 32.47 -2.78
N SER A 205 6.25 33.71 -3.14
CA SER A 205 6.06 34.90 -2.29
C SER A 205 4.69 35.55 -2.45
N ASN A 206 3.90 35.13 -3.43
CA ASN A 206 2.68 35.77 -3.89
C ASN A 206 1.42 34.95 -3.62
N PHE A 207 1.46 33.93 -2.76
CA PHE A 207 0.26 33.16 -2.44
C PHE A 207 -0.47 33.72 -1.22
N GLN A 208 -1.79 33.78 -1.34
CA GLN A 208 -2.72 33.71 -0.21
C GLN A 208 -3.00 32.24 0.04
N ALA A 209 -2.85 31.80 1.29
CA ALA A 209 -3.05 30.40 1.67
C ALA A 209 -4.21 30.26 2.64
N TYR A 210 -4.95 29.16 2.49
CA TYR A 210 -5.98 28.74 3.41
C TYR A 210 -5.73 27.28 3.79
N LEU A 211 -5.86 26.97 5.08
CA LEU A 211 -5.83 25.59 5.57
C LEU A 211 -7.28 25.12 5.75
N GLU A 212 -7.61 23.97 5.17
CA GLU A 212 -8.92 23.34 5.34
C GLU A 212 -8.94 22.51 6.63
N CYS A 213 -9.90 22.80 7.53
CA CYS A 213 -10.07 22.13 8.82
C CYS A 213 -11.55 22.00 9.18
N TYR A 214 -11.86 21.13 10.13
CA TYR A 214 -13.17 21.16 10.79
C TYR A 214 -13.27 22.32 11.77
N ALA A 215 -14.46 22.91 11.88
CA ALA A 215 -14.77 23.93 12.89
C ALA A 215 -14.68 23.35 14.30
N GLU A 216 -14.28 24.15 15.29
CA GLU A 216 -14.25 23.71 16.70
C GLU A 216 -15.65 23.42 17.26
N GLU A 217 -16.68 24.11 16.75
CA GLU A 217 -18.05 24.06 17.24
C GLU A 217 -18.89 22.93 16.63
N SER A 218 -18.42 22.30 15.54
CA SER A 218 -19.21 21.35 14.73
C SER A 218 -18.35 20.28 14.07
N ASP A 219 -18.76 19.02 14.20
CA ASP A 219 -18.00 17.88 13.68
C ASP A 219 -18.01 17.76 12.15
N ASP A 220 -19.00 18.34 11.46
CA ASP A 220 -19.20 18.18 10.01
C ASP A 220 -18.99 19.49 9.22
N THR A 221 -18.81 20.62 9.91
CA THR A 221 -18.62 21.91 9.24
C THR A 221 -17.15 22.13 8.94
N VAL A 222 -16.82 22.36 7.68
CA VAL A 222 -15.46 22.70 7.23
C VAL A 222 -15.29 24.22 7.21
N VAL A 223 -14.11 24.67 7.62
CA VAL A 223 -13.69 26.07 7.63
C VAL A 223 -12.35 26.22 6.94
N MET A 224 -12.16 27.38 6.32
CA MET A 224 -10.95 27.76 5.64
C MET A 224 -10.18 28.76 6.49
N VAL A 225 -9.09 28.29 7.10
CA VAL A 225 -8.26 29.11 7.98
C VAL A 225 -7.30 29.94 7.12
N LYS A 226 -7.61 31.23 6.96
CA LYS A 226 -6.82 32.18 6.18
C LYS A 226 -5.51 32.51 6.88
N LEU A 227 -4.39 32.21 6.22
CA LEU A 227 -3.06 32.50 6.72
C LEU A 227 -2.62 33.93 6.33
N ASN A 228 -2.17 34.70 7.31
CA ASN A 228 -1.66 36.07 7.07
C ASN A 228 -0.28 36.06 6.36
N THR A 229 0.50 34.99 6.57
CA THR A 229 1.84 34.83 6.00
C THR A 229 2.21 33.36 5.87
N LEU A 230 3.02 33.04 4.86
CA LEU A 230 3.57 31.70 4.65
C LEU A 230 4.85 31.47 5.48
N ASN A 231 5.38 32.50 6.15
CA ASN A 231 6.62 32.41 6.93
C ASN A 231 6.42 31.76 8.32
N ILE A 232 5.46 30.83 8.43
CA ILE A 232 5.09 30.11 9.65
C ILE A 232 5.48 28.64 9.46
N ARG A 233 5.93 27.99 10.54
CA ARG A 233 6.23 26.55 10.55
C ARG A 233 4.94 25.75 10.42
N LEU A 234 4.99 24.63 9.69
CA LEU A 234 3.83 23.77 9.48
C LEU A 234 3.21 23.30 10.80
N GLY A 235 4.01 22.81 11.74
CA GLY A 235 3.52 22.34 13.04
C GLY A 235 2.78 23.42 13.83
N LYS A 236 3.19 24.69 13.71
CA LYS A 236 2.46 25.82 14.31
C LYS A 236 1.11 26.09 13.64
N ILE A 237 1.04 25.91 12.32
CA ILE A 237 -0.19 26.12 11.55
C ILE A 237 -1.24 25.07 11.95
N LEU A 238 -0.81 23.81 12.09
CA LEU A 238 -1.68 22.66 12.38
C LEU A 238 -2.06 22.54 13.87
N LYS A 239 -1.24 23.07 14.78
CA LYS A 239 -1.44 22.99 16.24
C LYS A 239 -2.85 23.44 16.66
N GLY A 240 -3.52 22.63 17.47
CA GLY A 240 -4.84 22.96 18.01
C GLY A 240 -6.01 22.71 17.05
N ARG A 241 -5.77 22.14 15.87
CA ARG A 241 -6.79 22.01 14.82
C ARG A 241 -7.23 20.57 14.59
N ARG A 242 -8.45 20.43 14.09
CA ARG A 242 -9.01 19.17 13.60
C ARG A 242 -8.94 19.12 12.09
N LEU A 243 -8.07 18.28 11.56
CA LEU A 243 -7.79 18.18 10.12
C LEU A 243 -8.80 17.28 9.40
N VAL A 244 -8.97 17.49 8.10
CA VAL A 244 -9.88 16.72 7.22
C VAL A 244 -9.22 15.42 6.73
N GLY A 245 -8.78 14.57 7.67
CA GLY A 245 -8.02 13.35 7.38
C GLY A 245 -6.53 13.59 7.09
N MET A 246 -6.16 14.74 6.52
CA MET A 246 -4.80 15.16 6.17
C MET A 246 -4.66 16.68 6.21
N ALA A 247 -3.44 17.20 6.02
CA ALA A 247 -3.24 18.64 5.83
C ALA A 247 -3.57 19.02 4.38
N VAL A 248 -4.57 19.89 4.19
CA VAL A 248 -4.98 20.39 2.86
C VAL A 248 -4.84 21.91 2.84
N PHE A 249 -4.09 22.42 1.86
CA PHE A 249 -3.88 23.85 1.66
C PHE A 249 -4.38 24.32 0.30
N HIS A 250 -5.22 25.34 0.30
CA HIS A 250 -5.60 26.10 -0.89
C HIS A 250 -4.60 27.23 -1.09
N LEU A 251 -3.94 27.28 -2.25
CA LEU A 251 -2.97 28.30 -2.62
C LEU A 251 -3.47 29.10 -3.82
N ILE A 252 -3.82 30.36 -3.58
CA ILE A 252 -4.34 31.28 -4.60
C ILE A 252 -3.35 32.42 -4.78
N PRO A 253 -2.90 32.75 -6.02
CA PRO A 253 -2.07 33.93 -6.25
C PRO A 253 -2.78 35.21 -5.80
N LYS A 254 -2.11 36.06 -5.03
CA LYS A 254 -2.65 37.35 -4.54
C LYS A 254 -3.02 38.34 -5.66
N THR A 255 -2.47 38.13 -6.85
CA THR A 255 -2.83 38.88 -8.06
C THR A 255 -4.21 38.51 -8.59
N ASP A 256 -4.71 37.31 -8.28
CA ASP A 256 -6.01 36.83 -8.69
C ASP A 256 -7.09 37.15 -7.64
N VAL A 257 -7.38 38.45 -7.52
CA VAL A 257 -8.34 38.97 -6.53
C VAL A 257 -9.74 38.39 -6.74
N ALA A 258 -10.15 38.16 -8.00
CA ALA A 258 -11.47 37.64 -8.31
C ALA A 258 -11.69 36.21 -7.80
N THR A 259 -10.66 35.36 -7.88
CA THR A 259 -10.72 33.99 -7.32
C THR A 259 -10.69 34.03 -5.79
N ILE A 260 -9.93 34.95 -5.19
CA ILE A 260 -9.93 35.13 -3.72
C ILE A 260 -11.31 35.56 -3.21
N GLU A 261 -11.91 36.59 -3.80
CA GLU A 261 -13.24 37.08 -3.39
C GLU A 261 -14.29 35.97 -3.51
N ARG A 262 -14.32 35.27 -4.64
CA ARG A 262 -15.24 34.14 -4.83
C ARG A 262 -15.01 33.03 -3.81
N PHE A 263 -13.75 32.68 -3.55
CA PHE A 263 -13.40 31.64 -2.60
C PHE A 263 -13.85 32.02 -1.18
N GLU A 264 -13.69 33.28 -0.79
CA GLU A 264 -14.11 33.79 0.52
C GLU A 264 -15.64 33.94 0.66
N ASP A 265 -16.35 34.18 -0.44
CA ASP A 265 -17.82 34.21 -0.47
C ASP A 265 -18.44 32.81 -0.39
N GLU A 266 -17.79 31.80 -0.98
CA GLU A 266 -18.28 30.42 -1.04
C GLU A 266 -17.93 29.60 0.22
N ASN A 267 -16.93 30.03 0.99
CA ASN A 267 -16.40 29.27 2.13
C ASN A 267 -16.50 30.04 3.45
N ARG A 268 -16.69 29.32 4.56
CA ARG A 268 -16.59 29.91 5.91
C ARG A 268 -15.10 30.18 6.23
N ILE A 269 -14.72 31.46 6.23
CA ILE A 269 -13.35 31.88 6.50
C ILE A 269 -13.12 32.15 7.99
N GLU A 270 -12.04 31.59 8.52
CA GLU A 270 -11.55 31.91 9.86
C GLU A 270 -10.14 32.50 9.78
N MET A 271 -9.85 33.52 10.58
CA MET A 271 -8.53 34.16 10.55
C MET A 271 -7.54 33.36 11.39
N PHE A 272 -6.37 33.07 10.83
CA PHE A 272 -5.29 32.46 11.60
C PHE A 272 -4.82 33.42 12.70
N GLN A 273 -4.98 32.99 13.96
CA GLN A 273 -4.41 33.65 15.13
C GLN A 273 -3.17 32.86 15.59
N GLU A 274 -2.04 33.56 15.74
CA GLU A 274 -0.83 32.96 16.29
C GLU A 274 -0.96 32.94 17.82
N ASN A 275 -1.42 31.80 18.36
CA ASN A 275 -1.44 31.53 19.80
C ASN A 275 -0.05 31.23 20.35
#